data_AF-A0A671PCB1-F1
#
_entry.id   AF-A0A671PCB1-F1
#
_cell.length_a   1.000
_cell.length_b   1.000
_cell.length_c   1.000
_cell.angle_alpha   90.00
_cell.angle_beta   90.00
_cell.angle_gamma   90.00
#
_symmetry.space_group_name_H-M   'P 1'
#
loop_
_entity.id
_entity.type
_entity.pdbx_description
1 polymer ?
#
loop_
_entity_poly.entity_id
_entity_poly.type
_entity_poly.pdbx_seq_one_letter_code
_entity_poly.pdbx_strand_id
1 'polypeptide(L)'
;MNFLQLLSAGAEQRITIHCLNVTIWSHAPSEPPSQNAVRFQAWTGETLEPDVLGDNCWQLNGRWQHADFLFRVSDPALLPVVRISNLPKTTASSRFHVEVGPVCFL
;
A
#
# COMPACT_ATOMS: atom_id res chain seq x y z
N MET A 1 11.70 -2.09 -19.26
CA MET A 1 10.75 -3.19 -19.53
C MET A 1 11.48 -4.52 -19.44
N ASN A 2 10.86 -5.51 -18.82
CA ASN A 2 11.45 -6.83 -18.59
C ASN A 2 10.65 -7.92 -19.33
N PHE A 3 11.26 -9.08 -19.64
CA PHE A 3 10.60 -10.15 -20.41
C PHE A 3 9.29 -10.64 -19.78
N LEU A 4 9.24 -10.73 -18.45
CA LEU A 4 8.02 -11.12 -17.72
C LEU A 4 6.85 -10.16 -17.95
N GLN A 5 7.12 -8.84 -18.06
CA GLN A 5 6.06 -7.85 -18.30
C GLN A 5 5.46 -7.99 -19.70
N LEU A 6 6.26 -8.36 -20.70
CA LEU A 6 5.82 -8.47 -22.10
C LEU A 6 5.00 -9.74 -22.39
N LEU A 7 5.15 -10.77 -21.57
CA LEU A 7 4.55 -12.08 -21.79
C LEU A 7 3.34 -12.35 -20.89
N SER A 8 2.95 -11.37 -20.09
CA SER A 8 1.87 -11.50 -19.11
C SER A 8 0.64 -10.70 -19.48
N ALA A 9 -0.53 -11.21 -19.09
CA ALA A 9 -1.82 -10.56 -19.28
C ALA A 9 -2.16 -9.59 -18.14
N GLY A 10 -1.43 -9.67 -17.03
CA GLY A 10 -1.57 -8.78 -15.89
C GLY A 10 -0.50 -9.03 -14.84
N ALA A 11 -0.53 -8.23 -13.78
CA ALA A 11 0.33 -8.41 -12.62
C ALA A 11 -0.38 -8.04 -11.32
N GLU A 12 0.06 -8.66 -10.24
CA GLU A 12 -0.42 -8.37 -8.89
C GLU A 12 0.75 -8.11 -7.92
N GLN A 13 0.56 -7.24 -6.95
CA GLN A 13 1.50 -7.03 -5.85
C GLN A 13 0.77 -6.67 -4.56
N ARG A 14 1.23 -7.22 -3.43
CA ARG A 14 0.73 -6.86 -2.09
C ARG A 14 1.73 -5.96 -1.37
N ILE A 15 1.23 -4.93 -0.69
CA ILE A 15 1.99 -4.16 0.31
C ILE A 15 1.20 -4.18 1.63
N THR A 16 1.89 -4.50 2.72
CA THR A 16 1.33 -4.47 4.07
C THR A 16 2.04 -3.39 4.87
N ILE A 17 1.27 -2.49 5.49
CA ILE A 17 1.81 -1.46 6.38
C ILE A 17 1.38 -1.79 7.80
N HIS A 18 2.33 -2.22 8.62
CA HIS A 18 2.16 -2.38 10.06
C HIS A 18 2.27 -1.02 10.73
N CYS A 19 1.38 -0.74 11.67
CA CYS A 19 1.20 0.57 12.28
C CYS A 19 0.99 0.43 13.79
N LEU A 20 1.62 1.31 14.56
CA LEU A 20 1.47 1.43 16.00
C LEU A 20 1.12 2.88 16.32
N ASN A 21 -0.08 3.12 16.86
CA ASN A 21 -0.59 4.45 17.21
C ASN A 21 -0.50 5.48 16.08
N VAL A 22 -0.78 5.06 14.84
CA VAL A 22 -0.79 5.96 13.68
C VAL A 22 -1.75 5.47 12.61
N THR A 23 -2.54 6.39 12.05
CA THR A 23 -3.41 6.14 10.88
C THR A 23 -2.59 6.19 9.60
N ILE A 24 -2.87 5.29 8.66
CA ILE A 24 -2.19 5.24 7.35
C ILE A 24 -3.14 5.44 6.16
N TRP A 25 -4.43 5.10 6.32
CA TRP A 25 -5.42 5.12 5.25
C TRP A 25 -6.67 5.91 5.64
N SER A 26 -7.61 5.32 6.38
CA SER A 26 -8.80 6.01 6.88
C SER A 26 -8.69 6.39 8.36
N HIS A 27 -9.60 7.24 8.84
CA HIS A 27 -9.68 7.62 10.26
C HIS A 27 -10.64 6.74 11.07
N ALA A 28 -11.55 6.02 10.40
CA ALA A 28 -12.49 5.10 11.00
C ALA A 28 -12.83 3.95 10.04
N PRO A 29 -13.45 2.86 10.51
CA PRO A 29 -13.84 1.74 9.66
C PRO A 29 -14.89 2.19 8.63
N SER A 30 -14.76 1.69 7.40
CA SER A 30 -15.67 1.98 6.28
C SER A 30 -15.74 3.46 5.86
N GLU A 31 -14.83 4.31 6.34
CA GLU A 31 -14.65 5.67 5.84
C GLU A 31 -13.78 5.69 4.58
N PRO A 32 -13.96 6.70 3.71
CA PRO A 32 -13.05 6.91 2.59
C PRO A 32 -11.62 7.19 3.06
N PRO A 33 -10.62 7.06 2.16
CA PRO A 33 -9.24 7.40 2.47
C PRO A 33 -9.14 8.85 2.96
N SER A 34 -8.35 9.07 4.01
CA SER A 34 -8.06 10.42 4.50
C SER A 34 -7.28 11.24 3.46
N GLN A 35 -7.28 12.57 3.59
CA GLN A 35 -6.52 13.44 2.68
C GLN A 35 -5.00 13.14 2.67
N ASN A 36 -4.50 12.62 3.79
CA ASN A 36 -3.10 12.25 4.00
C ASN A 36 -2.87 10.73 3.93
N ALA A 37 -3.82 9.98 3.36
CA ALA A 37 -3.65 8.56 3.14
C ALA A 37 -2.39 8.28 2.30
N VAL A 38 -1.75 7.14 2.59
CA VAL A 38 -0.60 6.67 1.81
C VAL A 38 -0.96 6.57 0.33
N ARG A 39 -0.02 6.95 -0.53
CA ARG A 39 -0.17 6.84 -1.99
C ARG A 39 0.97 6.03 -2.57
N PHE A 40 0.65 5.17 -3.52
CA PHE A 40 1.57 4.23 -4.12
C PHE A 40 1.84 4.63 -5.56
N GLN A 41 3.09 4.52 -5.99
CA GLN A 41 3.49 4.88 -7.35
C GLN A 41 4.24 3.73 -8.02
N ALA A 42 3.85 3.48 -9.26
CA ALA A 42 4.54 2.64 -10.22
C ALA A 42 5.94 3.19 -10.53
N TRP A 43 6.81 2.34 -11.08
CA TRP A 43 8.12 2.78 -11.59
C TRP A 43 8.02 3.74 -12.79
N THR A 44 6.87 3.75 -13.49
CA THR A 44 6.53 4.71 -14.55
C THR A 44 6.15 6.10 -14.00
N GLY A 45 5.92 6.22 -12.68
CA GLY A 45 5.49 7.44 -12.01
C GLY A 45 3.97 7.58 -11.84
N GLU A 46 3.19 6.68 -12.43
CA GLU A 46 1.73 6.65 -12.26
C GLU A 46 1.33 6.33 -10.82
N THR A 47 0.28 6.99 -10.33
CA THR A 47 -0.30 6.66 -9.03
C THR A 47 -1.20 5.45 -9.18
N LEU A 48 -1.01 4.47 -8.31
CA LEU A 48 -1.76 3.21 -8.30
C LEU A 48 -2.83 3.25 -7.23
N GLU A 49 -4.06 2.90 -7.60
CA GLU A 49 -5.15 2.69 -6.67
C GLU A 49 -5.15 1.23 -6.19
N PRO A 50 -5.08 0.97 -4.87
CA PRO A 50 -5.13 -0.38 -4.34
C PRO A 50 -6.57 -0.85 -4.11
N ASP A 51 -6.77 -2.16 -4.24
CA ASP A 51 -7.81 -2.88 -3.50
C ASP A 51 -7.39 -2.94 -2.03
N VAL A 52 -8.14 -2.28 -1.14
CA VAL A 52 -7.88 -2.31 0.30
C VAL A 52 -8.51 -3.56 0.89
N LEU A 53 -7.68 -4.56 1.20
CA LEU A 53 -8.16 -5.85 1.73
C LEU A 53 -8.55 -5.75 3.21
N GLY A 54 -7.95 -4.81 3.93
CA GLY A 54 -8.28 -4.48 5.31
C GLY A 54 -7.45 -3.31 5.82
N ASP A 55 -8.02 -2.49 6.70
CA ASP A 55 -7.33 -1.41 7.41
C ASP A 55 -7.79 -1.37 8.86
N ASN A 56 -6.86 -1.65 9.78
CA ASN A 56 -7.06 -1.54 11.22
C ASN A 56 -6.21 -0.44 11.86
N CYS A 57 -5.46 0.34 11.07
CA CYS A 57 -4.55 1.37 11.58
C CYS A 57 -5.25 2.58 12.21
N TRP A 58 -6.55 2.72 12.01
CA TRP A 58 -7.39 3.68 12.73
C TRP A 58 -7.51 3.38 14.24
N GLN A 59 -7.18 2.15 14.67
CA GLN A 59 -7.24 1.77 16.09
C GLN A 59 -5.97 2.22 16.85
N LEU A 60 -6.00 3.43 17.40
CA LEU A 60 -4.88 4.03 18.15
C LEU A 60 -4.80 3.54 19.61
N ASN A 61 -4.75 2.22 19.82
CA ASN A 61 -4.90 1.57 21.12
C ASN A 61 -3.59 1.04 21.75
N GLY A 62 -2.43 1.47 21.25
CA GLY A 62 -1.11 1.02 21.73
C GLY A 62 -0.69 -0.37 21.27
N ARG A 63 -1.45 -1.01 20.37
CA ARG A 63 -1.09 -2.32 19.79
C ARG A 63 -0.75 -2.17 18.32
N TRP A 64 0.08 -3.08 17.82
CA TRP A 64 0.34 -3.18 16.39
C TRP A 64 -0.94 -3.61 15.66
N GLN A 65 -1.25 -2.87 14.61
CA GLN A 65 -2.28 -3.16 13.63
C GLN A 65 -1.62 -3.19 12.25
N HIS A 66 -2.40 -3.48 11.20
CA HIS A 66 -1.93 -3.39 9.83
C HIS A 66 -3.04 -2.94 8.88
N ALA A 67 -2.59 -2.49 7.71
CA ALA A 67 -3.43 -2.35 6.54
C ALA A 67 -2.79 -3.09 5.35
N ASP A 68 -3.62 -3.75 4.57
CA ASP A 68 -3.24 -4.59 3.44
C ASP A 68 -3.75 -3.99 2.12
N PHE A 69 -2.81 -3.71 1.23
CA PHE A 69 -3.07 -3.13 -0.09
C PHE A 69 -2.72 -4.15 -1.16
N LEU A 70 -3.66 -4.40 -2.07
CA LEU A 70 -3.44 -5.26 -3.22
C LEU A 70 -3.59 -4.45 -4.50
N PHE A 71 -2.55 -4.46 -5.31
CA PHE A 71 -2.55 -3.86 -6.64
C PHE A 71 -2.80 -4.96 -7.65
N ARG A 72 -3.82 -4.81 -8.49
CA ARG A 72 -4.08 -5.65 -9.66
C ARG A 72 -4.11 -4.78 -10.88
N VAL A 73 -3.27 -5.08 -11.86
CA VAL A 73 -3.15 -4.29 -13.08
C VAL A 73 -3.24 -5.18 -14.30
N SER A 74 -4.00 -4.74 -15.30
CA SER A 74 -4.04 -5.40 -16.62
C SER A 74 -2.82 -5.03 -17.48
N ASP A 75 -2.15 -3.92 -17.19
CA ASP A 75 -0.85 -3.58 -17.78
C ASP A 75 0.27 -3.99 -16.81
N PRO A 76 1.00 -5.10 -17.06
CA PRO A 76 2.09 -5.55 -16.20
C PRO A 76 3.24 -4.54 -16.09
N ALA A 77 3.34 -3.57 -17.00
CA ALA A 77 4.34 -2.51 -16.92
C ALA A 77 4.07 -1.52 -15.79
N LEU A 78 2.91 -1.53 -15.12
CA LEU A 78 2.62 -0.66 -13.98
C LEU A 78 3.23 -1.14 -12.65
N LEU A 79 3.62 -2.40 -12.54
CA LEU A 79 4.28 -2.96 -11.35
C LEU A 79 5.78 -3.21 -11.60
N PRO A 80 6.64 -3.15 -10.56
CA PRO A 80 6.33 -3.01 -9.13
C PRO A 80 5.94 -1.59 -8.69
N VAL A 81 5.34 -1.49 -7.51
CA VAL A 81 5.32 -0.27 -6.71
C VAL A 81 6.74 0.05 -6.26
N VAL A 82 7.22 1.25 -6.57
CA VAL A 82 8.59 1.69 -6.21
C VAL A 82 8.63 2.85 -5.23
N ARG A 83 7.50 3.53 -5.01
CA ARG A 83 7.43 4.64 -4.07
C ARG A 83 6.11 4.61 -3.30
N ILE A 84 6.23 4.82 -1.99
CA ILE A 84 5.13 5.08 -1.09
C ILE A 84 5.30 6.51 -0.57
N SER A 85 4.32 7.36 -0.84
CA SER A 85 4.26 8.74 -0.39
C SER A 85 3.20 8.92 0.67
N ASN A 86 3.21 10.06 1.36
CA ASN A 86 2.34 10.33 2.51
C ASN A 86 2.48 9.30 3.65
N LEU A 87 3.63 8.65 3.79
CA LEU A 87 3.94 7.91 5.00
C LEU A 87 3.84 8.86 6.21
N PRO A 88 3.17 8.45 7.30
CA PRO A 88 2.89 9.35 8.40
C PRO A 88 4.19 9.72 9.13
N LYS A 89 4.25 10.96 9.63
CA LYS A 89 5.33 11.37 10.54
C LYS A 89 5.11 10.68 11.89
N THR A 90 6.13 10.00 12.38
CA THR A 90 6.07 9.32 13.68
C THR A 90 6.36 10.29 14.82
N THR A 91 5.70 10.05 15.96
CA THR A 91 6.00 10.68 17.24
C THR A 91 6.77 9.68 18.11
N ALA A 92 7.14 10.06 19.34
CA ALA A 92 7.83 9.14 20.26
C ALA A 92 7.05 7.83 20.53
N SER A 93 5.71 7.88 20.44
CA SER A 93 4.81 6.77 20.74
C SER A 93 4.23 6.09 19.51
N SER A 94 4.55 6.54 18.30
CA SER A 94 4.05 5.96 17.05
C SER A 94 5.16 5.41 16.17
N ARG A 95 4.87 4.30 15.48
CA ARG A 95 5.82 3.60 14.60
C ARG A 95 5.06 3.01 13.43
N PHE A 96 5.76 2.78 12.33
CA PHE A 96 5.25 1.96 11.23
C PHE A 96 6.38 1.09 10.66
N HIS A 97 5.99 -0.01 10.04
CA HIS A 97 6.87 -0.90 9.30
C HIS A 97 6.18 -1.28 7.99
N VAL A 98 6.92 -1.28 6.89
CA VAL A 98 6.39 -1.60 5.56
C VAL A 98 6.96 -2.94 5.11
N GLU A 99 6.06 -3.85 4.76
CA GLU A 99 6.39 -5.11 4.11
C GLU A 99 5.99 -5.02 2.63
N VAL A 100 6.98 -5.15 1.75
CA VAL A 100 6.78 -5.12 0.31
C VAL A 100 6.74 -6.57 -0.19
N GLY A 101 5.55 -7.02 -0.61
CA GLY A 101 5.37 -8.34 -1.19
C GLY A 101 5.96 -8.46 -2.60
N PRO A 102 6.15 -9.69 -3.09
CA PRO A 102 6.63 -9.94 -4.45
C PRO A 102 5.61 -9.46 -5.49
N VAL A 103 6.09 -9.22 -6.72
CA VAL A 103 5.21 -9.04 -7.89
C VAL A 103 4.95 -10.40 -8.51
N CYS A 104 3.66 -10.73 -8.70
CA CYS A 104 3.20 -11.92 -9.37
C CYS A 104 2.75 -11.54 -10.79
N PHE A 105 3.28 -12.19 -11.81
CA PHE A 105 2.92 -12.02 -13.21
C PHE A 105 2.01 -13.17 -13.65
N LEU A 106 0.90 -12.86 -14.34
CA LEU A 106 -0.13 -13.81 -14.76
C LEU A 106 -0.14 -14.03 -16.27
#